data_AF-A0A7X5IKW8-F1
#
_entry.id   AF-A0A7X5IKW8-F1
#
_cell.length_a   1.000
_cell.length_b   1.000
_cell.length_c   1.000
_cell.angle_alpha   90.00
_cell.angle_beta   90.00
_cell.angle_gamma   90.00
#
_symmetry.space_group_name_H-M   'P 1'
#
loop_
_entity.id
_entity.type
_entity.pdbx_description
1 polymer ?
#
loop_
_entity_poly.entity_id
_entity_poly.type
_entity_poly.pdbx_seq_one_letter_code
_entity_poly.pdbx_strand_id
1 'polypeptide(L)'
;MDGETRSNQGYEIIESCTIGNTELVIGHHPKAPNPYVCWYCKGGDNYYWGCYCNTLEAAREKLNERYQSECQMPYNQQPDKKVKQHDGRER
;
A
#
# COMPACT_ATOMS: atom_id res chain seq x y z
N MET A 1 -4.09 5.36 -19.50
CA MET A 1 -3.92 4.63 -18.23
C MET A 1 -4.90 5.25 -17.27
N ASP A 2 -6.00 4.55 -17.08
CA ASP A 2 -7.20 4.95 -16.37
C ASP A 2 -6.84 5.11 -14.89
N GLY A 3 -6.51 6.35 -14.52
CA GLY A 3 -6.25 6.74 -13.13
C GLY A 3 -7.55 6.73 -12.36
N GLU A 4 -8.10 5.54 -12.11
CA GLU A 4 -9.26 5.36 -11.25
C GLU A 4 -8.94 6.01 -9.90
N THR A 5 -9.55 7.17 -9.68
CA THR A 5 -9.33 7.99 -8.51
C THR A 5 -10.07 7.32 -7.36
N ARG A 6 -9.43 6.32 -6.76
CA ARG A 6 -9.96 5.62 -5.59
C ARG A 6 -10.07 6.62 -4.45
N SER A 7 -11.19 6.62 -3.74
CA SER A 7 -11.37 7.47 -2.56
C SER A 7 -12.06 6.69 -1.45
N ASN A 8 -11.70 7.00 -0.21
CA ASN A 8 -12.29 6.38 0.96
C ASN A 8 -12.49 7.44 2.05
N GLN A 9 -13.70 7.51 2.61
CA GLN A 9 -14.07 8.50 3.65
C GLN A 9 -13.72 9.96 3.27
N GLY A 10 -13.82 10.29 1.98
CA GLY A 10 -13.47 11.61 1.43
C GLY A 10 -11.98 11.84 1.19
N TYR A 11 -11.10 10.91 1.56
CA TYR A 11 -9.67 10.96 1.23
C TYR A 11 -9.45 10.37 -0.15
N GLU A 12 -8.75 11.09 -1.01
CA GLU A 12 -8.32 10.64 -2.32
C GLU A 12 -7.06 9.78 -2.19
N ILE A 13 -7.06 8.58 -2.75
CA ILE A 13 -5.90 7.68 -2.72
C ILE A 13 -4.86 8.22 -3.72
N ILE A 14 -3.79 8.80 -3.17
CA ILE A 14 -2.70 9.41 -3.94
C ILE A 14 -1.51 8.47 -4.12
N GLU A 15 -1.35 7.50 -3.22
CA GLU A 15 -0.30 6.48 -3.32
C GLU A 15 -0.84 5.11 -2.89
N SER A 16 -0.31 4.06 -3.51
CA SER A 16 -0.62 2.68 -3.15
C SER A 16 0.58 1.78 -3.34
N CYS A 17 0.76 0.81 -2.45
CA CYS A 17 1.86 -0.14 -2.42
C CYS A 17 1.33 -1.53 -2.08
N THR A 18 1.50 -2.49 -2.99
CA THR A 18 1.07 -3.88 -2.77
C THR A 18 2.19 -4.72 -2.16
N ILE A 19 1.89 -5.45 -1.09
CA ILE A 19 2.80 -6.33 -0.37
C ILE A 19 2.15 -7.71 -0.24
N GLY A 20 2.62 -8.68 -1.03
CA GLY A 20 2.05 -10.03 -1.02
C GLY A 20 0.55 -10.04 -1.37
N ASN A 21 -0.30 -10.32 -0.38
CA ASN A 21 -1.76 -10.34 -0.49
C ASN A 21 -2.45 -9.11 0.12
N THR A 22 -1.68 -8.19 0.67
CA THR A 22 -2.13 -6.96 1.33
C THR A 22 -1.74 -5.76 0.48
N GLU A 23 -2.56 -4.73 0.43
CA GLU A 23 -2.20 -3.44 -0.17
C GLU A 23 -2.18 -2.37 0.92
N LEU A 24 -1.24 -1.43 0.84
CA LEU A 24 -1.18 -0.23 1.67
C LEU A 24 -1.46 0.97 0.79
N VAL A 25 -2.25 1.91 1.26
CA VAL A 25 -2.62 3.10 0.50
C VAL A 25 -2.47 4.35 1.35
N ILE A 26 -2.13 5.47 0.71
CA ILE A 26 -2.13 6.80 1.31
C ILE A 26 -3.28 7.61 0.74
N GLY A 27 -4.18 8.03 1.62
CA GLY A 27 -5.25 8.97 1.34
C GLY A 27 -4.85 10.40 1.65
N HIS A 28 -5.35 11.34 0.85
CA HIS A 28 -5.18 12.78 0.98
C HIS A 28 -6.54 13.47 1.08
N HIS A 29 -6.72 14.33 2.09
CA HIS A 29 -7.89 15.17 2.24
C HIS A 29 -7.49 16.58 2.72
N PRO A 30 -7.40 17.58 1.83
CA PRO A 30 -6.83 18.88 2.17
C PRO A 30 -7.65 19.68 3.19
N LYS A 31 -8.94 19.37 3.31
CA LYS A 31 -9.85 20.03 4.26
C LYS A 31 -10.00 19.29 5.61
N ALA A 32 -9.32 18.16 5.80
CA ALA A 32 -9.41 17.38 7.03
C ALA A 32 -8.40 17.89 8.07
N PRO A 33 -8.68 17.76 9.38
CA PRO A 33 -7.71 18.14 10.42
C PRO A 33 -6.40 17.34 10.31
N ASN A 34 -6.49 16.08 9.86
CA ASN A 34 -5.36 15.24 9.49
C ASN A 34 -5.41 15.00 7.99
N PRO A 35 -4.70 15.79 7.17
CA PRO A 35 -4.84 15.73 5.72
C PRO A 35 -4.31 14.47 5.06
N TYR A 36 -3.57 13.61 5.78
CA TYR A 36 -3.05 12.36 5.25
C TYR A 36 -3.48 11.17 6.10
N VAL A 37 -3.64 10.01 5.47
CA VAL A 37 -3.97 8.76 6.17
C VAL A 37 -3.34 7.57 5.46
N CYS A 38 -2.76 6.64 6.22
CA CYS A 38 -2.30 5.36 5.70
C CYS A 38 -3.31 4.25 6.05
N TRP A 39 -3.90 3.60 5.05
CA TRP A 39 -4.81 2.46 5.21
C TRP A 39 -4.21 1.18 4.68
N TYR A 40 -4.64 0.07 5.28
CA TYR A 40 -4.59 -1.22 4.63
C TYR A 40 -5.77 -1.34 3.68
N CYS A 41 -5.54 -1.88 2.49
CA CYS A 41 -6.53 -2.18 1.48
C CYS A 41 -6.43 -3.67 1.12
N LYS A 42 -7.58 -4.34 1.07
CA LYS A 42 -7.65 -5.74 0.62
C LYS A 42 -8.75 -5.87 -0.42
N GLY A 43 -8.41 -6.47 -1.56
CA GLY A 43 -9.37 -6.63 -2.67
C GLY A 43 -9.67 -5.34 -3.45
N GLY A 44 -9.03 -4.21 -3.12
CA GLY A 44 -9.19 -2.93 -3.82
C GLY A 44 -10.30 -2.05 -3.27
N ASP A 45 -11.23 -2.60 -2.48
CA ASP A 45 -12.40 -1.91 -1.92
C ASP A 45 -12.44 -1.93 -0.37
N ASN A 46 -11.76 -2.87 0.28
CA ASN A 46 -11.82 -2.99 1.75
C ASN A 46 -10.67 -2.23 2.41
N TYR A 47 -10.97 -1.04 2.93
CA TYR A 47 -10.02 -0.20 3.65
C TYR A 47 -10.13 -0.39 5.17
N TYR A 48 -9.01 -0.63 5.86
CA TYR A 48 -8.98 -0.85 7.31
C TYR A 48 -7.69 -0.34 7.98
N TRP A 49 -7.69 -0.26 9.31
CA TRP A 49 -6.53 0.10 10.14
C TRP A 49 -5.88 1.43 9.74
N GLY A 50 -6.67 2.51 9.69
CA GLY A 50 -6.21 3.84 9.30
C GLY A 50 -5.28 4.51 10.32
N CYS A 51 -4.13 4.97 9.85
CA CYS A 51 -3.23 5.81 10.62
C CYS A 51 -3.25 7.23 10.03
N TYR A 52 -3.88 8.17 10.73
CA TYR A 52 -4.01 9.56 10.28
C TYR A 52 -2.76 10.36 10.64
N CYS A 53 -2.31 11.21 9.72
CA CYS A 53 -1.09 11.99 9.81
C CYS A 53 -1.31 13.43 9.31
N ASN A 54 -0.46 14.35 9.77
CA ASN A 54 -0.53 15.75 9.37
C ASN A 54 0.34 16.07 8.15
N THR A 55 1.32 15.23 7.85
CA THR A 55 2.25 15.41 6.71
C THR A 55 2.31 14.15 5.85
N LEU A 56 2.64 14.34 4.57
CA LEU A 56 2.82 13.23 3.62
C LEU A 56 4.00 12.35 4.03
N GLU A 57 5.08 12.96 4.54
CA GLU A 57 6.27 12.26 5.01
C GLU A 57 5.92 11.29 6.13
N ALA A 58 5.17 11.73 7.15
CA ALA A 58 4.74 10.86 8.24
C ALA A 58 3.85 9.71 7.75
N ALA A 59 2.97 9.97 6.76
CA ALA A 59 2.15 8.91 6.16
C ALA A 59 3.01 7.89 5.39
N ARG A 60 4.05 8.35 4.67
CA ARG A 60 5.02 7.49 3.99
C ARG A 60 5.89 6.70 4.96
N GLU A 61 6.32 7.31 6.06
CA GLU A 61 7.04 6.61 7.13
C GLU A 61 6.17 5.48 7.69
N LYS A 62 4.90 5.76 8.00
CA LYS A 62 3.95 4.74 8.46
C LYS A 62 3.72 3.64 7.43
N LEU A 63 3.62 4.01 6.14
CA LEU A 63 3.53 3.04 5.06
C LEU A 63 4.79 2.16 5.02
N ASN A 64 5.98 2.74 5.13
CA ASN A 64 7.25 2.02 5.07
C ASN A 64 7.49 1.13 6.31
N GLU A 65 7.10 1.59 7.51
CA GLU A 65 7.12 0.77 8.73
C GLU A 65 6.22 -0.46 8.57
N ARG A 66 5.00 -0.25 8.09
CA ARG A 66 4.05 -1.34 7.80
C ARG A 66 4.54 -2.24 6.68
N TYR A 67 5.13 -1.66 5.64
CA TYR A 67 5.71 -2.40 4.52
C TYR A 67 6.78 -3.37 4.99
N GLN A 68 7.73 -2.89 5.81
CA GLN A 68 8.79 -3.72 6.37
C GLN A 68 8.21 -4.81 7.27
N SER A 69 7.26 -4.46 8.14
CA SER A 69 6.58 -5.43 9.00
C SER A 69 5.89 -6.51 8.18
N GLU A 70 5.07 -6.14 7.19
CA GLU A 70 4.33 -7.05 6.31
C GLU A 70 5.26 -7.91 5.44
N CYS A 71 6.41 -7.37 5.03
CA CYS A 71 7.44 -8.11 4.30
C CYS A 71 8.07 -9.23 5.15
N GLN A 72 8.16 -9.02 6.47
CA GLN A 72 8.66 -10.02 7.41
C GLN A 72 7.59 -11.00 7.92
N MET A 73 6.31 -10.77 7.60
CA MET A 73 5.25 -11.65 8.09
C MET A 73 5.23 -13.00 7.32
N PRO A 74 5.18 -14.14 8.03
CA PRO A 74 5.30 -15.47 7.42
C PRO A 74 4.10 -15.86 6.53
N TYR A 75 2.95 -15.21 6.69
CA TYR A 75 1.78 -15.41 5.81
C TYR A 75 1.83 -14.59 4.52
N ASN A 76 2.67 -13.55 4.49
CA ASN A 76 2.94 -12.77 3.28
C ASN A 76 4.09 -13.37 2.46
N GLN A 77 4.91 -14.22 3.08
CA GLN A 77 5.73 -15.21 2.40
C GLN A 77 4.82 -16.30 1.84
N GLN A 78 4.22 -16.05 0.69
CA GLN A 78 3.64 -17.14 -0.11
C GLN A 78 4.71 -18.22 -0.29
N PRO A 79 4.44 -19.52 -0.05
CA PRO A 79 5.33 -20.56 -0.52
C PRO A 79 5.36 -20.49 -2.05
N ASP A 80 6.54 -20.20 -2.60
CA ASP A 80 6.94 -20.48 -3.98
C ASP A 80 6.10 -19.82 -5.10
N LYS A 81 6.34 -18.53 -5.36
CA LYS A 81 6.46 -18.13 -6.76
C LYS A 81 7.91 -18.32 -7.14
N LYS A 82 8.19 -19.51 -7.70
CA LYS A 82 9.43 -19.82 -8.40
C LYS A 82 9.89 -18.59 -9.15
N VAL A 83 11.10 -18.16 -8.82
CA VAL A 83 11.96 -17.37 -9.68
C VAL A 83 11.85 -17.96 -11.09
N LYS A 84 11.09 -17.34 -12.00
CA LYS A 84 11.37 -17.50 -13.42
C LYS A 84 12.66 -16.73 -13.65
N GLN A 85 13.78 -17.42 -13.40
CA GLN A 85 15.05 -17.04 -13.96
C GLN A 85 14.81 -16.89 -15.45
N HIS A 86 15.08 -15.70 -15.97
CA HIS A 86 15.31 -15.51 -17.38
C HIS A 86 16.59 -16.29 -17.71
N ASP A 87 16.46 -17.60 -17.96
CA ASP A 87 17.50 -18.39 -18.60
C ASP A 87 17.52 -17.98 -20.07
N GLY A 88 18.35 -17.00 -20.36
CA GLY A 88 18.66 -16.52 -21.71
C GLY A 88 20.10 -16.87 -22.06
N ARG A 89 20.50 -18.13 -21.86
CA ARG A 89 21.74 -18.66 -22.44
C ARG A 89 21.47 -19.08 -23.88
N GLU A 90 21.41 -18.10 -24.78
CA GLU A 90 21.45 -18.38 -26.22
C GLU A 90 22.89 -18.69 -26.65
N ARG A 91 23.05 -19.96 -27.04
CA ARG A 91 23.95 -20.57 -28.05
C ARG A 91 25.23 -19.84 -28.45
#